data_AF-A0A8C2XTZ6-F1
#
_entry.id   AF-A0A8C2XTZ6-F1
#
_cell.length_a   1.000
_cell.length_b   1.000
_cell.length_c   1.000
_cell.angle_alpha   90.00
_cell.angle_beta   90.00
_cell.angle_gamma   90.00
#
_symmetry.space_group_name_H-M   'P 1'
#
loop_
_entity.id
_entity.type
_entity.pdbx_description
1 polymer ?
#
loop_
_entity_poly.entity_id
_entity_poly.type
_entity_poly.pdbx_seq_one_letter_code
_entity_poly.pdbx_strand_id
1 'polypeptide(L)'
;LWQFDDKACSYEQVSFTLFIACSVVNMLFVSVCLAWHTQGPTLRYLLLILRAKLRGRRRGAGAKFQYDAFISYCCKDEDWVMGQLVPNLERPAVGEARLRLCLHHRDFRPGAAVLDNIEAAIHSSRHTICVVTRHFLQSDWCSMEFQLASLRLFCDGSDVLLLVFLEEIPEHCLSPYTRLRKIVHKKTYLLWPEAPQEQDAFWVRLIDALKDNEGGRRGEHQLA
;
A
#
# COMPACT_ATOMS: atom_id res chain seq x y z
N LEU A 1 57.85 44.25 39.33
CA LEU A 1 57.92 43.26 38.23
C LEU A 1 56.57 42.58 38.17
N TRP A 2 55.71 42.96 37.23
CA TRP A 2 54.44 42.29 37.01
C TRP A 2 54.74 40.92 36.38
N GLN A 3 54.50 39.83 37.11
CA GLN A 3 54.54 38.49 36.53
C GLN A 3 53.29 38.32 35.67
N PHE A 4 53.48 38.25 34.36
CA PHE A 4 52.43 37.88 33.41
C PHE A 4 52.08 36.41 33.67
N ASP A 5 50.82 36.13 34.01
CA ASP A 5 50.35 34.77 34.31
C ASP A 5 49.93 34.07 33.02
N ASP A 6 50.87 33.36 32.40
CA ASP A 6 50.67 32.59 31.16
C ASP A 6 49.56 31.52 31.27
N LYS A 7 49.19 31.12 32.50
CA LYS A 7 48.13 30.13 32.73
C LYS A 7 46.75 30.67 32.34
N ALA A 8 46.48 31.96 32.58
CA ALA A 8 45.20 32.57 32.23
C ALA A 8 44.93 32.52 30.72
N CYS A 9 45.95 32.77 29.90
CA CYS A 9 45.87 32.70 28.44
C CYS A 9 45.65 31.26 27.94
N SER A 10 46.26 30.27 28.61
CA SER A 10 46.06 28.85 28.31
C SER A 10 44.62 28.38 28.59
N TYR A 11 43.99 28.86 29.67
CA TYR A 11 42.60 28.54 29.98
C TYR A 11 41.61 29.13 28.96
N GLU A 12 41.83 30.35 28.50
CA GLU A 12 40.97 30.94 27.46
C GLU A 12 41.08 30.19 26.13
N GLN A 13 42.29 29.81 25.72
CA GLN A 13 42.50 29.05 24.49
C GLN A 13 41.89 27.63 24.56
N VAL A 14 42.02 26.95 25.71
CA VAL A 14 41.40 25.64 25.94
C VAL A 14 39.87 25.75 25.97
N SER A 15 39.32 26.77 26.65
CA SER A 15 37.87 27.01 26.69
C SER A 15 37.30 27.27 25.30
N PHE A 16 37.96 28.10 24.49
CA PHE A 16 37.54 28.37 23.11
C PHE A 16 37.60 27.12 22.22
N THR A 17 38.64 26.30 22.38
CA THR A 17 38.78 25.03 21.63
C THR A 17 37.67 24.04 22.01
N LEU A 18 37.33 23.93 23.29
CA LEU A 18 36.23 23.08 23.76
C LEU A 18 34.87 23.58 23.25
N PHE A 19 34.65 24.90 23.25
CA PHE A 19 33.41 25.49 22.72
C PHE A 19 33.21 25.19 21.24
N ILE A 20 34.26 25.36 20.42
CA ILE A 20 34.23 24.99 19.00
C ILE A 20 33.98 23.50 18.85
N ALA A 21 34.70 22.65 19.57
CA ALA A 21 34.53 21.20 19.49
C ALA A 21 33.09 20.78 19.84
N CYS A 22 32.54 21.26 20.95
CA CYS A 22 31.17 20.97 21.37
C CYS A 22 30.13 21.49 20.36
N SER A 23 30.31 22.69 19.80
CA SER A 23 29.38 23.22 18.80
C SER A 23 29.38 22.38 17.52
N VAL A 24 30.56 21.92 17.06
CA VAL A 24 30.67 21.02 15.90
C VAL A 24 29.98 19.69 16.18
N VAL A 25 30.19 19.08 17.35
CA VAL A 25 29.50 17.83 17.72
C VAL A 25 27.99 18.00 17.74
N ASN A 26 27.47 19.10 18.30
CA ASN A 26 26.03 19.38 18.31
C ASN A 26 25.46 19.55 16.90
N MET A 27 26.17 20.29 16.03
CA MET A 27 25.75 20.48 14.64
C MET A 27 25.72 19.16 13.87
N LEU A 28 26.74 18.31 14.06
CA LEU A 28 26.76 16.97 13.47
C LEU A 28 25.60 16.10 13.99
N PHE A 29 25.35 16.10 15.31
CA PHE A 29 24.25 15.36 15.91
C PHE A 29 22.88 15.79 15.34
N VAL A 30 22.62 17.10 15.29
CA VAL A 30 21.39 17.65 14.72
C VAL A 30 21.25 17.28 13.24
N SER A 31 22.32 17.38 12.45
CA SER A 31 22.30 17.01 11.02
C SER A 31 21.95 15.54 10.81
N VAL A 32 22.46 14.67 11.67
CA VAL A 32 22.23 13.23 11.63
C VAL A 32 20.81 12.89 12.09
N CYS A 33 20.29 13.53 13.14
CA CYS A 33 18.89 13.40 13.55
C CYS A 33 17.92 13.88 12.45
N LEU A 34 18.21 15.02 11.81
CA LEU A 34 17.45 15.52 10.67
C LEU A 34 17.53 14.57 9.49
N ALA A 35 18.70 14.02 9.17
CA ALA A 35 18.87 13.03 8.13
C ALA A 35 18.07 11.76 8.44
N TRP A 36 18.10 11.23 9.67
CA TRP A 36 17.28 10.06 10.03
C TRP A 36 15.78 10.35 9.99
N HIS A 37 15.35 11.53 10.44
CA HIS A 37 13.95 11.92 10.43
C HIS A 37 13.43 12.13 9.00
N THR A 38 14.22 12.78 8.14
CA THR A 38 13.83 13.09 6.75
C THR A 38 14.03 11.92 5.79
N GLN A 39 15.14 11.19 5.90
CA GLN A 39 15.50 10.07 5.02
C GLN A 39 14.97 8.73 5.51
N GLY A 40 14.55 8.62 6.77
CA GLY A 40 14.02 7.39 7.37
C GLY A 40 12.84 6.78 6.60
N PRO A 41 11.77 7.56 6.31
CA PRO A 41 10.65 7.09 5.50
C PRO A 41 11.09 6.64 4.09
N THR A 42 11.99 7.40 3.46
CA THR A 42 12.52 7.10 2.11
C THR A 42 13.34 5.81 2.09
N LEU A 43 14.21 5.60 3.08
CA LEU A 43 14.99 4.37 3.25
C LEU A 43 14.09 3.17 3.53
N ARG A 44 13.07 3.32 4.37
CA ARG A 44 12.07 2.26 4.64
C ARG A 44 11.32 1.90 3.35
N TYR A 45 10.84 2.89 2.60
CA TYR A 45 10.16 2.68 1.33
C TYR A 45 11.07 2.00 0.30
N LEU A 46 12.32 2.46 0.16
CA LEU A 46 13.31 1.82 -0.72
C LEU A 46 13.61 0.38 -0.31
N LEU A 47 13.73 0.10 0.99
CA LEU A 47 14.02 -1.23 1.52
C LEU A 47 12.83 -2.19 1.31
N LEU A 48 11.60 -1.68 1.41
CA LEU A 48 10.39 -2.42 1.03
C LEU A 48 10.36 -2.74 -0.46
N ILE A 49 10.68 -1.77 -1.33
CA ILE A 49 10.80 -1.99 -2.78
C ILE A 49 11.86 -3.06 -3.08
N LEU A 50 13.02 -2.94 -2.45
CA LEU A 50 14.14 -3.84 -2.69
C LEU A 50 13.83 -5.26 -2.20
N ARG A 51 13.17 -5.39 -1.04
CA ARG A 51 12.63 -6.68 -0.55
C ARG A 51 11.61 -7.28 -1.50
N ALA A 52 10.64 -6.50 -1.97
CA ALA A 52 9.63 -6.95 -2.91
C ALA A 52 10.27 -7.44 -4.22
N LYS A 53 11.22 -6.68 -4.79
CA LYS A 53 11.92 -7.03 -6.03
C LYS A 53 12.80 -8.29 -5.90
N LEU A 54 13.44 -8.48 -4.74
CA LEU A 54 14.22 -9.68 -4.44
C LEU A 54 13.33 -10.93 -4.28
N ARG A 55 12.09 -10.78 -3.77
CA ARG A 55 11.13 -11.87 -3.63
C ARG A 55 10.38 -12.19 -4.94
N GLY A 56 10.02 -11.19 -5.74
CA GLY A 56 9.41 -11.37 -7.06
C GLY A 56 10.27 -12.21 -8.00
N ARG A 57 11.61 -12.03 -7.96
CA ARG A 57 12.57 -12.89 -8.70
C ARG A 57 12.61 -14.36 -8.26
N ARG A 58 12.07 -14.72 -7.08
CA ARG A 58 12.05 -16.11 -6.59
C ARG A 58 10.85 -16.93 -7.04
N ARG A 59 9.81 -16.31 -7.63
CA ARG A 59 8.63 -17.05 -8.10
C ARG A 59 8.72 -17.29 -9.60
N GLY A 60 9.23 -18.48 -9.94
CA GLY A 60 8.97 -19.10 -11.24
C GLY A 60 7.47 -19.38 -11.40
N ALA A 61 7.02 -19.32 -12.66
CA ALA A 61 5.67 -19.63 -13.10
C ALA A 61 5.13 -20.90 -12.43
N GLY A 62 3.99 -20.79 -11.73
CA GLY A 62 3.27 -21.96 -11.18
C GLY A 62 2.74 -21.87 -9.75
N ALA A 63 2.85 -20.74 -9.05
CA ALA A 63 2.27 -20.62 -7.71
C ALA A 63 0.72 -20.62 -7.77
N LYS A 64 0.09 -21.67 -7.23
CA LYS A 64 -1.38 -21.73 -7.05
C LYS A 64 -1.83 -20.64 -6.07
N PHE A 65 -2.67 -19.71 -6.53
CA PHE A 65 -3.31 -18.72 -5.68
C PHE A 65 -4.31 -19.39 -4.72
N GLN A 66 -4.29 -19.00 -3.43
CA GLN A 66 -5.21 -19.51 -2.41
C GLN A 66 -6.53 -18.77 -2.40
N TYR A 67 -6.54 -17.51 -2.83
CA TYR A 67 -7.71 -16.66 -2.88
C TYR A 67 -7.89 -16.11 -4.30
N ASP A 68 -9.13 -15.81 -4.66
CA ASP A 68 -9.47 -15.19 -5.94
C ASP A 68 -9.30 -13.67 -5.85
N ALA A 69 -9.65 -13.07 -4.71
CA ALA A 69 -9.41 -11.65 -4.46
C ALA A 69 -9.04 -11.34 -3.01
N PHE A 70 -8.10 -10.41 -2.81
CA PHE A 70 -7.87 -9.73 -1.54
C PHE A 70 -8.65 -8.42 -1.51
N ILE A 71 -9.35 -8.13 -0.41
CA ILE A 71 -10.13 -6.90 -0.24
C ILE A 71 -9.39 -5.95 0.71
N SER A 72 -8.99 -4.79 0.21
CA SER A 72 -8.44 -3.67 1.00
C SER A 72 -9.51 -2.60 1.18
N TYR A 73 -9.85 -2.28 2.42
CA TYR A 73 -10.90 -1.34 2.80
C TYR A 73 -10.55 -0.63 4.12
N CYS A 74 -11.19 0.50 4.40
CA CYS A 74 -11.06 1.18 5.68
C CYS A 74 -11.98 0.53 6.72
N CYS A 75 -11.59 0.42 7.99
CA CYS A 75 -12.46 -0.10 9.05
C CYS A 75 -13.81 0.62 9.14
N LYS A 76 -13.89 1.90 8.73
CA LYS A 76 -15.15 2.65 8.68
C LYS A 76 -16.12 2.16 7.60
N ASP A 77 -15.61 1.48 6.57
CA ASP A 77 -16.39 0.94 5.46
C ASP A 77 -16.67 -0.57 5.64
N GLU A 78 -16.31 -1.14 6.80
CA GLU A 78 -16.44 -2.57 7.10
C GLU A 78 -17.89 -3.05 7.02
N ASP A 79 -18.84 -2.25 7.52
CA ASP A 79 -20.26 -2.59 7.50
C ASP A 79 -20.77 -2.84 6.07
N TRP A 80 -20.35 -2.01 5.12
CA TRP A 80 -20.70 -2.19 3.71
C TRP A 80 -19.99 -3.40 3.12
N VAL A 81 -18.71 -3.62 3.43
CA VAL A 81 -17.94 -4.76 2.91
C VAL A 81 -18.54 -6.08 3.38
N MET A 82 -18.85 -6.20 4.68
CA MET A 82 -19.38 -7.42 5.26
C MET A 82 -20.87 -7.63 4.95
N GLY A 83 -21.64 -6.55 4.81
CA GLY A 83 -23.07 -6.60 4.51
C GLY A 83 -23.41 -6.76 3.02
N GLN A 84 -22.59 -6.19 2.13
CA GLN A 84 -22.86 -6.15 0.68
C GLN A 84 -21.82 -6.94 -0.11
N LEU A 85 -20.53 -6.58 -0.01
CA LEU A 85 -19.51 -7.13 -0.91
C LEU A 85 -19.24 -8.62 -0.67
N VAL A 86 -19.03 -9.04 0.57
CA VAL A 86 -18.70 -10.42 0.91
C VAL A 86 -19.84 -11.39 0.58
N PRO A 87 -21.12 -11.11 0.92
CA PRO A 87 -22.23 -11.99 0.55
C PRO A 87 -22.40 -12.15 -0.96
N ASN A 88 -22.31 -11.06 -1.73
CA ASN A 88 -22.51 -11.10 -3.18
C ASN A 88 -21.38 -11.87 -3.92
N LEU A 89 -20.15 -11.85 -3.39
CA LEU A 89 -19.01 -12.52 -4.02
C LEU A 89 -18.76 -13.95 -3.51
N GLU A 90 -18.94 -14.23 -2.20
CA GLU A 90 -18.74 -15.57 -1.64
C GLU A 90 -19.99 -16.46 -1.73
N ARG A 91 -21.19 -15.89 -1.90
CA ARG A 91 -22.44 -16.65 -2.03
C ARG A 91 -23.22 -16.20 -3.27
N PRO A 92 -22.63 -16.33 -4.47
CA PRO A 92 -23.31 -15.90 -5.68
C PRO A 92 -24.58 -16.74 -5.91
N ALA A 93 -25.50 -16.19 -6.71
CA ALA A 93 -26.75 -16.84 -7.05
C ALA A 93 -26.52 -18.23 -7.70
N VAL A 94 -27.54 -19.09 -7.60
CA VAL A 94 -27.50 -20.50 -8.02
C VAL A 94 -26.88 -20.66 -9.41
N GLY A 95 -25.70 -21.27 -9.49
CA GLY A 95 -25.02 -21.61 -10.75
C GLY A 95 -23.61 -21.03 -10.94
N GLU A 96 -23.17 -20.08 -10.12
CA GLU A 96 -21.81 -19.52 -10.21
C GLU A 96 -20.81 -20.12 -9.21
N ALA A 97 -19.52 -20.11 -9.57
CA ALA A 97 -18.45 -20.57 -8.69
C ALA A 97 -18.25 -19.58 -7.52
N ARG A 98 -18.24 -20.11 -6.29
CA ARG A 98 -17.92 -19.34 -5.09
C ARG A 98 -16.51 -18.78 -5.16
N LEU A 99 -16.38 -17.46 -5.08
CA LEU A 99 -15.08 -16.79 -4.97
C LEU A 99 -14.56 -16.92 -3.54
N ARG A 100 -13.26 -17.15 -3.39
CA ARG A 100 -12.56 -17.15 -2.10
C ARG A 100 -11.93 -15.79 -1.89
N LEU A 101 -12.44 -15.05 -0.90
CA LEU A 101 -11.92 -13.73 -0.55
C LEU A 101 -10.92 -13.81 0.60
N CYS A 102 -9.91 -12.95 0.57
CA CYS A 102 -9.02 -12.69 1.70
C CYS A 102 -9.37 -11.34 2.34
N LEU A 103 -9.66 -11.35 3.64
CA LEU A 103 -10.08 -10.19 4.42
C LEU A 103 -9.13 -9.98 5.60
N HIS A 104 -8.75 -8.73 5.88
CA HIS A 104 -7.81 -8.44 6.95
C HIS A 104 -8.33 -8.77 8.36
N HIS A 105 -9.64 -8.62 8.63
CA HIS A 105 -10.22 -8.97 9.93
C HIS A 105 -10.33 -10.48 10.19
N ARG A 106 -10.32 -11.32 9.14
CA ARG A 106 -10.54 -12.77 9.25
C ARG A 106 -9.28 -13.59 9.07
N ASP A 107 -8.49 -13.24 8.05
CA ASP A 107 -7.46 -14.12 7.50
C ASP A 107 -6.02 -13.68 7.88
N PHE A 108 -5.87 -12.53 8.55
CA PHE A 108 -4.55 -12.05 8.99
C PHE A 108 -4.04 -12.84 10.19
N ARG A 109 -2.73 -13.09 10.19
CA ARG A 109 -2.09 -13.85 11.27
C ARG A 109 -1.85 -12.91 12.47
N PRO A 110 -2.39 -13.21 13.66
CA PRO A 110 -2.11 -12.43 14.85
C PRO A 110 -0.63 -12.55 15.22
N GLY A 111 -0.04 -11.44 15.66
CA GLY A 111 1.38 -11.37 16.05
C GLY A 111 2.38 -11.14 14.91
N ALA A 112 1.95 -11.21 13.64
CA ALA A 112 2.76 -10.76 12.50
C ALA A 112 2.62 -9.26 12.28
N ALA A 113 3.66 -8.61 11.72
CA ALA A 113 3.55 -7.21 11.35
C ALA A 113 2.45 -7.03 10.30
N VAL A 114 1.61 -6.01 10.45
CA VAL A 114 0.44 -5.83 9.56
C VAL A 114 0.87 -5.67 8.09
N LEU A 115 2.04 -5.07 7.86
CA LEU A 115 2.67 -4.99 6.55
C LEU A 115 2.98 -6.37 5.92
N ASP A 116 3.52 -7.30 6.72
CA ASP A 116 3.82 -8.66 6.25
C ASP A 116 2.52 -9.43 5.96
N ASN A 117 1.46 -9.18 6.75
CA ASN A 117 0.14 -9.77 6.51
C ASN A 117 -0.48 -9.26 5.19
N ILE A 118 -0.40 -7.96 4.92
CA ILE A 118 -0.86 -7.40 3.63
C ILE A 118 -0.05 -7.98 2.47
N GLU A 119 1.28 -7.99 2.59
CA GLU A 119 2.16 -8.54 1.55
C GLU A 119 1.78 -9.99 1.24
N ALA A 120 1.60 -10.81 2.29
CA ALA A 120 1.18 -12.19 2.17
C ALA A 120 -0.22 -12.33 1.54
N ALA A 121 -1.20 -11.55 1.99
CA ALA A 121 -2.58 -11.59 1.52
C ALA A 121 -2.71 -11.25 0.03
N ILE A 122 -2.02 -10.19 -0.39
CA ILE A 122 -1.92 -9.85 -1.81
C ILE A 122 -1.24 -11.04 -2.52
N HIS A 123 -0.19 -11.69 -1.96
CA HIS A 123 0.60 -12.74 -2.67
C HIS A 123 -0.12 -14.06 -2.77
N SER A 124 -1.10 -14.28 -1.91
CA SER A 124 -1.98 -15.43 -1.95
C SER A 124 -3.20 -15.24 -2.84
N SER A 125 -3.45 -14.03 -3.36
CA SER A 125 -4.66 -13.66 -4.11
C SER A 125 -4.38 -13.41 -5.59
N ARG A 126 -5.33 -13.75 -6.47
CA ARG A 126 -5.23 -13.50 -7.93
C ARG A 126 -5.46 -12.05 -8.31
N HIS A 127 -6.34 -11.39 -7.55
CA HIS A 127 -6.75 -10.01 -7.72
C HIS A 127 -6.67 -9.26 -6.39
N THR A 128 -6.56 -7.94 -6.46
CA THR A 128 -6.70 -7.05 -5.32
C THR A 128 -7.79 -6.05 -5.61
N ILE A 129 -8.83 -6.04 -4.78
CA ILE A 129 -9.94 -5.09 -4.84
C ILE A 129 -9.73 -4.05 -3.74
N CYS A 130 -9.62 -2.78 -4.13
CA CYS A 130 -9.59 -1.68 -3.18
C CYS A 130 -10.96 -0.98 -3.15
N VAL A 131 -11.56 -0.91 -1.97
CA VAL A 131 -12.79 -0.16 -1.72
C VAL A 131 -12.37 1.26 -1.31
N VAL A 132 -12.60 2.21 -2.21
CA VAL A 132 -12.10 3.58 -2.11
C VAL A 132 -13.22 4.52 -1.67
N THR A 133 -12.96 5.20 -0.55
CA THR A 133 -13.79 6.27 0.04
C THR A 133 -12.88 7.43 0.48
N ARG A 134 -13.45 8.56 0.88
CA ARG A 134 -12.72 9.66 1.54
C ARG A 134 -12.06 9.17 2.82
N HIS A 135 -12.69 8.26 3.56
CA HIS A 135 -12.12 7.64 4.76
C HIS A 135 -10.90 6.79 4.42
N PHE A 136 -10.97 6.03 3.32
CA PHE A 136 -9.82 5.30 2.78
C PHE A 136 -8.65 6.25 2.48
N LEU A 137 -8.90 7.41 1.85
CA LEU A 137 -7.85 8.38 1.51
C LEU A 137 -7.26 9.15 2.71
N GLN A 138 -8.02 9.27 3.80
CA GLN A 138 -7.60 9.98 5.01
C GLN A 138 -6.81 9.12 6.00
N SER A 139 -6.83 7.79 5.86
CA SER A 139 -6.12 6.90 6.77
C SER A 139 -4.69 6.64 6.31
N ASP A 140 -3.72 6.87 7.21
CA ASP A 140 -2.28 6.62 6.96
C ASP A 140 -2.02 5.17 6.53
N TRP A 141 -2.86 4.24 7.01
CA TRP A 141 -2.77 2.82 6.73
C TRP A 141 -3.26 2.47 5.32
N CYS A 142 -4.43 2.96 4.88
CA CYS A 142 -4.92 2.70 3.52
C CYS A 142 -4.10 3.42 2.45
N SER A 143 -3.49 4.57 2.77
CA SER A 143 -2.50 5.23 1.92
C SER A 143 -1.27 4.35 1.71
N MET A 144 -0.76 3.72 2.78
CA MET A 144 0.36 2.79 2.72
C MET A 144 -0.01 1.48 1.99
N GLU A 145 -1.19 0.90 2.25
CA GLU A 145 -1.72 -0.28 1.54
C GLU A 145 -1.89 -0.03 0.04
N PHE A 146 -2.48 1.12 -0.34
CA PHE A 146 -2.60 1.53 -1.73
C PHE A 146 -1.23 1.72 -2.40
N GLN A 147 -0.26 2.28 -1.67
CA GLN A 147 1.11 2.42 -2.16
C GLN A 147 1.80 1.07 -2.35
N LEU A 148 1.61 0.11 -1.44
CA LEU A 148 2.17 -1.24 -1.53
C LEU A 148 1.50 -2.08 -2.63
N ALA A 149 0.17 -2.03 -2.72
CA ALA A 149 -0.58 -2.68 -3.79
C ALA A 149 -0.21 -2.08 -5.16
N SER A 150 -0.08 -0.75 -5.24
CA SER A 150 0.40 -0.06 -6.44
C SER A 150 1.84 -0.40 -6.81
N LEU A 151 2.72 -0.53 -5.81
CA LEU A 151 4.11 -0.90 -6.01
C LEU A 151 4.22 -2.33 -6.51
N ARG A 152 3.40 -3.24 -5.99
CA ARG A 152 3.35 -4.61 -6.46
C ARG A 152 2.79 -4.75 -7.87
N LEU A 153 1.74 -3.99 -8.19
CA LEU A 153 1.24 -3.85 -9.58
C LEU A 153 2.34 -3.38 -10.54
N PHE A 154 3.24 -2.52 -10.05
CA PHE A 154 4.38 -2.01 -10.83
C PHE A 154 5.52 -3.02 -10.98
N CYS A 155 5.75 -3.88 -9.97
CA CYS A 155 6.89 -4.78 -9.94
C CYS A 155 6.63 -6.14 -10.60
N ASP A 156 5.43 -6.72 -10.45
CA ASP A 156 5.15 -8.08 -10.91
C ASP A 156 4.41 -8.14 -12.25
N GLY A 157 3.86 -7.01 -12.74
CA GLY A 157 3.20 -6.90 -14.05
C GLY A 157 2.00 -7.82 -14.25
N SER A 158 1.53 -8.49 -13.20
CA SER A 158 0.66 -9.66 -13.29
C SER A 158 -0.43 -9.72 -12.21
N ASP A 159 -0.91 -8.58 -11.75
CA ASP A 159 -2.06 -8.49 -10.85
C ASP A 159 -3.04 -7.47 -11.44
N VAL A 160 -4.35 -7.69 -11.36
CA VAL A 160 -5.34 -6.70 -11.82
C VAL A 160 -5.93 -6.04 -10.59
N LEU A 161 -5.37 -4.88 -10.26
CA LEU A 161 -5.92 -3.98 -9.26
C LEU A 161 -7.28 -3.48 -9.76
N LEU A 162 -8.33 -3.83 -9.03
CA LEU A 162 -9.68 -3.34 -9.25
C LEU A 162 -10.01 -2.30 -8.19
N LEU A 163 -10.45 -1.13 -8.63
CA LEU A 163 -10.89 -0.06 -7.73
C LEU A 163 -12.41 0.01 -7.74
N VAL A 164 -13.00 -0.06 -6.55
CA VAL A 164 -14.43 0.12 -6.30
C VAL A 164 -14.61 1.42 -5.52
N PHE A 165 -15.25 2.42 -6.09
CA PHE A 165 -15.56 3.68 -5.44
C PHE A 165 -16.96 3.61 -4.84
N LEU A 166 -17.10 3.78 -3.53
CA LEU A 166 -18.42 3.86 -2.89
C LEU A 166 -19.04 5.26 -2.96
N GLU A 167 -18.22 6.26 -3.24
CA GLU A 167 -18.63 7.65 -3.37
C GLU A 167 -17.80 8.35 -4.44
N GLU A 168 -18.34 9.43 -5.01
CA GLU A 168 -17.59 10.29 -5.90
C GLU A 168 -16.54 11.08 -5.10
N ILE A 169 -15.27 10.91 -5.48
CA ILE A 169 -14.15 11.59 -4.82
C ILE A 169 -13.71 12.78 -5.66
N PRO A 170 -13.74 14.01 -5.12
CA PRO A 170 -13.24 15.19 -5.82
C PRO A 170 -11.76 15.07 -6.18
N GLU A 171 -11.38 15.61 -7.35
CA GLU A 171 -9.99 15.54 -7.83
C GLU A 171 -8.96 16.16 -6.87
N HIS A 172 -9.36 17.17 -6.09
CA HIS A 172 -8.46 17.82 -5.13
C HIS A 172 -8.00 16.85 -4.02
N CYS A 173 -8.86 15.93 -3.58
CA CYS A 173 -8.52 14.88 -2.63
C CYS A 173 -7.54 13.85 -3.21
N LEU A 174 -7.54 13.71 -4.55
CA LEU A 174 -6.67 12.78 -5.28
C LEU A 174 -5.31 13.39 -5.65
N SER A 175 -5.12 14.69 -5.42
CA SER A 175 -3.88 15.41 -5.79
C SER A 175 -2.60 14.82 -5.17
N PRO A 176 -2.58 14.31 -3.92
CA PRO A 176 -1.39 13.67 -3.36
C PRO A 176 -1.12 12.28 -3.98
N TYR A 177 -2.13 11.66 -4.57
CA TYR A 177 -2.12 10.27 -5.03
C TYR A 177 -2.03 10.18 -6.56
N THR A 178 -0.86 10.50 -7.11
CA THR A 178 -0.63 10.57 -8.57
C THR A 178 -1.06 9.32 -9.35
N ARG A 179 -0.91 8.13 -8.77
CA ARG A 179 -1.32 6.86 -9.39
C ARG A 179 -2.83 6.67 -9.37
N LEU A 180 -3.46 6.94 -8.23
CA LEU A 180 -4.92 6.89 -8.11
C LEU A 180 -5.57 7.87 -9.08
N ARG A 181 -5.03 9.10 -9.15
CA ARG A 181 -5.44 10.11 -10.13
C ARG A 181 -5.34 9.60 -11.57
N LYS A 182 -4.25 8.90 -11.94
CA LYS A 182 -4.13 8.29 -13.28
C LYS A 182 -5.20 7.22 -13.54
N ILE A 183 -5.52 6.38 -12.56
CA ILE A 183 -6.55 5.33 -12.70
C ILE A 183 -7.94 5.95 -12.84
N VAL A 184 -8.25 6.94 -12.00
CA VAL A 184 -9.50 7.71 -12.08
C VAL A 184 -9.63 8.40 -13.43
N HIS A 185 -8.55 9.03 -13.92
CA HIS A 185 -8.55 9.68 -15.23
C HIS A 185 -8.74 8.70 -16.39
N LYS A 186 -8.21 7.48 -16.28
CA LYS A 186 -8.42 6.40 -17.25
C LYS A 186 -9.81 5.75 -17.14
N LYS A 187 -10.60 6.08 -16.11
CA LYS A 187 -11.95 5.54 -15.84
C LYS A 187 -12.00 4.01 -15.77
N THR A 188 -10.91 3.36 -15.33
CA THR A 188 -10.84 1.90 -15.18
C THR A 188 -11.27 1.47 -13.77
N TYR A 189 -12.26 2.14 -13.20
CA TYR A 189 -12.81 1.86 -11.87
C TYR A 189 -14.30 1.55 -11.96
N LEU A 190 -14.82 0.87 -10.94
CA LEU A 190 -16.25 0.61 -10.78
C LEU A 190 -16.80 1.56 -9.72
N LEU A 191 -17.86 2.29 -10.06
CA LEU A 191 -18.57 3.16 -9.12
C LEU A 191 -19.78 2.40 -8.57
N TRP A 192 -19.98 2.46 -7.27
CA TRP A 192 -21.15 1.90 -6.62
C TRP A 192 -22.39 2.75 -6.98
N PRO A 193 -23.44 2.14 -7.56
CA PRO A 193 -24.63 2.89 -7.95
C PRO A 193 -25.55 3.16 -6.75
N GLU A 194 -26.09 4.39 -6.68
CA GLU A 194 -27.09 4.77 -5.68
C GLU A 194 -28.46 4.12 -5.94
N ALA A 195 -28.79 3.87 -7.20
CA ALA A 195 -30.05 3.26 -7.60
C ALA A 195 -30.02 1.74 -7.39
N PRO A 196 -30.95 1.13 -6.62
CA PRO A 196 -30.96 -0.30 -6.35
C PRO A 196 -31.01 -1.17 -7.61
N GLN A 197 -31.73 -0.71 -8.63
CA GLN A 197 -31.88 -1.38 -9.93
C GLN A 197 -30.59 -1.49 -10.76
N GLU A 198 -29.57 -0.70 -10.45
CA GLU A 198 -28.26 -0.75 -11.12
C GLU A 198 -27.23 -1.58 -10.34
N GLN A 199 -27.52 -1.95 -9.09
CA GLN A 199 -26.59 -2.71 -8.24
C GLN A 199 -26.35 -4.12 -8.77
N ASP A 200 -27.36 -4.78 -9.34
CA ASP A 200 -27.19 -6.10 -9.97
C ASP A 200 -26.20 -6.04 -11.15
N ALA A 201 -26.30 -4.99 -11.98
CA ALA A 201 -25.38 -4.76 -13.08
C ALA A 201 -23.95 -4.47 -12.59
N PHE A 202 -23.80 -3.78 -11.46
CA PHE A 202 -22.49 -3.55 -10.84
C PHE A 202 -21.82 -4.88 -10.44
N TRP A 203 -22.56 -5.79 -9.81
CA TRP A 203 -22.00 -7.08 -9.38
C TRP A 203 -21.57 -7.95 -10.56
N VAL A 204 -22.38 -8.00 -11.62
CA VAL A 204 -22.03 -8.72 -12.85
C VAL A 204 -20.72 -8.17 -13.42
N ARG A 205 -20.56 -6.85 -13.52
CA ARG A 205 -19.33 -6.22 -14.03
C ARG A 205 -18.12 -6.48 -13.14
N LEU A 206 -18.29 -6.50 -11.81
CA LEU A 206 -17.22 -6.79 -10.88
C LEU A 206 -16.75 -8.25 -11.00
N ILE A 207 -17.69 -9.19 -11.09
CA ILE A 207 -17.40 -10.61 -11.26
C ILE A 207 -16.76 -10.88 -12.63
N ASP A 208 -17.23 -10.22 -13.68
CA ASP A 208 -16.67 -10.33 -15.03
C ASP A 208 -15.22 -9.82 -15.07
N ALA A 209 -14.93 -8.68 -14.44
CA ALA A 209 -13.57 -8.15 -14.33
C ALA A 209 -12.60 -9.08 -13.56
N LEU A 210 -13.12 -9.89 -12.64
CA LEU A 210 -12.37 -10.94 -11.95
C LEU A 210 -12.16 -12.19 -12.82
N LYS A 211 -13.07 -12.50 -13.74
CA LYS A 211 -13.01 -13.68 -14.64
C LYS A 211 -12.20 -13.42 -15.92
N ASP A 212 -12.33 -12.25 -16.54
CA ASP A 212 -11.72 -11.93 -17.84
C ASP A 212 -10.19 -11.99 -17.84
N ASN A 213 -9.56 -11.75 -16.70
CA ASN A 213 -8.12 -11.87 -16.54
C ASN A 213 -7.60 -13.31 -16.44
N GLU A 214 -8.49 -14.30 -16.34
CA GLU A 214 -8.11 -15.71 -16.47
C GLU A 214 -7.91 -16.12 -17.93
N GLY A 215 -8.67 -15.52 -18.86
CA GLY A 215 -8.66 -15.88 -20.29
C GLY A 215 -7.39 -15.42 -21.02
N GLY A 216 -6.88 -14.23 -20.71
CA GLY A 216 -5.68 -13.66 -21.35
C GLY A 216 -4.40 -14.49 -21.13
N ARG A 217 -4.25 -15.15 -19.98
CA ARG A 217 -3.06 -15.95 -19.64
C ARG A 217 -3.07 -17.37 -20.18
N ARG A 218 -4.25 -17.92 -20.48
CA ARG A 218 -4.38 -19.28 -21.03
C ARG A 218 -3.95 -19.34 -22.50
N GLY A 219 -4.10 -18.24 -23.23
CA GLY A 219 -3.65 -18.11 -24.63
C GLY A 219 -2.13 -18.05 -24.78
N GLU A 220 -1.41 -17.39 -23.87
CA GLU A 220 0.06 -17.29 -23.95
C GLU A 220 0.78 -18.58 -23.55
N HIS A 221 0.21 -19.41 -22.68
CA HIS A 221 0.78 -20.71 -22.29
C HIS A 221 0.49 -21.84 -23.30
N GLN A 222 -0.39 -21.64 -24.28
CA GLN A 222 -0.62 -22.60 -25.38
C GLN A 222 0.16 -22.26 -26.64
N LEU A 223 0.82 -21.10 -26.69
CA LEU A 223 1.62 -20.62 -27.82
C LEU A 223 3.14 -20.61 -27.54
N ALA A 224 3.58 -21.15 -26.39
CA ALA A 224 4.98 -21.32 -26.02
C ALA A 224 5.40 -22.80 -25.99
#